data_AF-A0A699K7Y4-F1
#
_entry.id   AF-A0A699K7Y4-F1
#
_cell.length_a   1.000
_cell.length_b   1.000
_cell.length_c   1.000
_cell.angle_alpha   90.00
_cell.angle_beta   90.00
_cell.angle_gamma   90.00
#
_symmetry.space_group_name_H-M   'P 1'
#
loop_
_entity.id
_entity.type
_entity.pdbx_description
1 polymer ?
#
loop_
_entity_poly.entity_id
_entity_poly.type
_entity_poly.pdbx_seq_one_letter_code
_entity_poly.pdbx_strand_id
1 'polypeptide(L)'
;MDQDSAYMVAASKVSMLKPVIKNGNALQIIKVVEGVETTITPTTAEEKAQRRLELKERSTLLKGIPNENQLKFNSIKDVKSLLQAVEKRFGGNAATKKTQRNLLKQQYENFIASSSEVLDQTFDRLQKLISHLEIHGESISQEDVNRKFLRSLLP
;
A
#
# COMPACT_ATOMS: atom_id res chain seq x y z
N MET A 1 46.57 -10.28 -48.51
CA MET A 1 45.41 -9.42 -48.23
C MET A 1 44.21 -10.32 -48.09
N ASP A 2 43.58 -10.59 -46.95
CA ASP A 2 43.72 -10.21 -45.52
C ASP A 2 43.03 -11.37 -44.76
N GLN A 3 43.66 -11.99 -43.76
CA GLN A 3 43.60 -11.68 -42.32
C GLN A 3 42.20 -11.85 -41.68
N ASP A 4 42.12 -12.79 -40.73
CA ASP A 4 41.19 -12.90 -39.59
C ASP A 4 39.67 -12.94 -39.80
N SER A 5 39.06 -14.08 -39.45
CA SER A 5 38.40 -14.18 -38.14
C SER A 5 37.98 -15.62 -37.86
N ALA A 6 38.66 -16.21 -36.87
CA ALA A 6 38.20 -17.39 -36.16
C ALA A 6 36.79 -17.18 -35.60
N TYR A 7 35.96 -18.22 -35.54
CA TYR A 7 35.44 -18.78 -34.28
C TYR A 7 34.37 -19.86 -34.57
N MET A 8 34.83 -21.11 -34.48
CA MET A 8 34.26 -22.17 -33.65
C MET A 8 32.74 -22.39 -33.63
N VAL A 9 32.38 -23.55 -34.18
CA VAL A 9 31.26 -24.41 -33.81
C VAL A 9 30.96 -24.36 -32.31
N ALA A 10 29.71 -24.07 -31.94
CA ALA A 10 29.17 -24.51 -30.66
C ALA A 10 27.70 -24.87 -30.84
N ALA A 11 27.46 -26.17 -31.06
CA ALA A 11 26.16 -26.76 -30.82
C ALA A 11 25.70 -26.35 -29.42
N SER A 12 24.56 -25.65 -29.31
CA SER A 12 23.93 -25.35 -28.03
C SER A 12 23.62 -26.67 -27.33
N LYS A 13 24.53 -27.11 -26.46
CA LYS A 13 24.28 -28.17 -25.48
C LYS A 13 23.14 -27.66 -24.60
N VAL A 14 21.94 -28.15 -24.87
CA VAL A 14 20.83 -28.11 -23.90
C VAL A 14 21.38 -28.79 -22.65
N SER A 15 21.67 -28.01 -21.61
CA SER A 15 22.16 -28.54 -20.34
C SER A 15 21.03 -29.35 -19.70
N MET A 16 21.09 -30.66 -19.86
CA MET A 16 20.21 -31.59 -19.17
C MET A 16 20.44 -31.46 -17.66
N LEU A 17 19.49 -30.84 -16.96
CA LEU A 17 19.43 -30.79 -15.50
C LEU A 17 19.14 -32.20 -14.98
N LYS A 18 20.17 -32.95 -14.59
CA LYS A 18 20.00 -34.24 -13.90
C LYS A 18 19.99 -34.00 -12.38
N PRO A 19 18.91 -34.33 -11.65
CA PRO A 19 18.92 -34.27 -10.19
C PRO A 19 19.84 -35.36 -9.63
N VAL A 20 20.81 -34.97 -8.78
CA VAL A 20 21.64 -35.90 -8.00
C VAL A 20 21.03 -35.99 -6.60
N ILE A 21 20.54 -37.16 -6.23
CA ILE A 21 20.01 -37.43 -4.88
C ILE A 21 21.19 -37.90 -4.02
N LYS A 22 21.58 -37.12 -3.01
CA LYS A 22 22.49 -37.55 -1.95
C LYS A 22 21.77 -37.50 -0.60
N ASN A 23 21.57 -38.67 0.01
CA ASN A 23 21.29 -38.88 1.44
C ASN A 23 20.24 -37.97 2.08
N GLY A 24 19.00 -38.00 1.56
CA GLY A 24 17.81 -37.65 2.34
C GLY A 24 17.58 -36.17 2.66
N ASN A 25 18.46 -35.26 2.24
CA ASN A 25 18.27 -33.81 2.44
C ASN A 25 18.00 -33.08 1.10
N ALA A 26 17.23 -31.99 1.19
CA ALA A 26 16.56 -31.28 0.09
C ALA A 26 17.41 -31.00 -1.18
N LEU A 27 16.69 -30.97 -2.32
CA LEU A 27 17.17 -30.77 -3.70
C LEU A 27 17.99 -29.49 -3.91
N GLN A 28 19.29 -29.51 -3.67
CA GLN A 28 20.17 -28.41 -4.10
C GLN A 28 20.32 -28.46 -5.63
N ILE A 29 19.90 -27.38 -6.32
CA ILE A 29 20.13 -27.25 -7.77
C ILE A 29 21.44 -26.48 -7.95
N ILE A 30 22.47 -27.18 -8.42
CA ILE A 30 23.74 -26.56 -8.80
C ILE A 30 23.61 -26.09 -10.25
N LYS A 31 23.74 -24.78 -10.48
CA LYS A 31 23.82 -24.22 -11.83
C LYS A 31 25.27 -23.87 -12.12
N VAL A 32 25.88 -24.59 -13.07
CA VAL A 32 27.23 -24.30 -13.57
C VAL A 32 27.11 -23.42 -14.81
N VAL A 33 27.60 -22.18 -14.74
CA VAL A 33 27.74 -21.28 -15.89
C VAL A 33 29.21 -20.91 -16.00
N GLU A 34 29.83 -21.20 -17.16
CA GLU A 34 31.24 -20.88 -17.46
C GLU A 34 32.25 -21.26 -16.35
N GLY A 35 32.05 -22.42 -15.71
CA GLY A 35 32.96 -22.92 -14.66
C GLY A 35 32.74 -22.32 -13.28
N VAL A 36 31.79 -21.41 -13.11
CA VAL A 36 31.36 -20.90 -11.79
C VAL A 36 30.15 -21.71 -11.32
N GLU A 37 30.35 -22.50 -10.27
CA GLU A 37 29.25 -23.21 -9.60
C GLU A 37 28.47 -22.21 -8.72
N THR A 38 27.20 -21.97 -9.07
CA THR A 38 26.29 -21.21 -8.20
C THR A 38 25.26 -22.15 -7.57
N THR A 39 25.29 -22.20 -6.24
CA THR A 39 24.34 -22.97 -5.44
C THR A 39 23.03 -22.20 -5.35
N ILE A 40 21.99 -22.68 -6.04
CA ILE A 40 20.64 -22.11 -5.93
C ILE A 40 19.88 -22.98 -4.93
N THR A 41 19.52 -22.41 -3.78
CA THR A 41 18.63 -23.07 -2.84
C THR A 41 17.24 -23.21 -3.48
N PRO A 42 16.62 -24.40 -3.47
CA PRO A 42 15.26 -24.57 -3.93
C PRO A 42 14.33 -23.74 -3.02
N THR A 43 13.64 -22.77 -3.61
CA THR A 43 12.65 -21.96 -2.90
C THR A 43 11.48 -22.88 -2.52
N THR A 44 11.11 -22.96 -1.25
CA THR A 44 10.01 -23.84 -0.80
C THR A 44 8.66 -23.37 -1.36
N ALA A 45 7.69 -24.28 -1.42
CA ALA A 45 6.33 -23.95 -1.87
C ALA A 45 5.72 -22.79 -1.05
N GLU A 46 6.05 -22.71 0.24
CA GLU A 46 5.67 -21.66 1.17
C GLU A 46 6.28 -20.30 0.80
N GLU A 47 7.58 -20.23 0.54
CA GLU A 47 8.26 -18.99 0.12
C GLU A 47 7.70 -18.45 -1.21
N LYS A 48 7.35 -19.34 -2.14
CA LYS A 48 6.70 -18.95 -3.42
C LYS A 48 5.28 -18.43 -3.20
N ALA A 49 4.53 -19.02 -2.26
CA ALA A 49 3.20 -18.53 -1.90
C ALA A 49 3.27 -17.15 -1.25
N GLN A 50 4.22 -16.95 -0.33
CA GLN A 50 4.45 -15.67 0.34
C GLN A 50 4.77 -14.54 -0.65
N ARG A 51 5.69 -14.77 -1.61
CA ARG A 51 6.00 -13.77 -2.65
C ARG A 51 4.80 -13.39 -3.50
N ARG A 52 3.89 -14.34 -3.78
CA ARG A 52 2.66 -14.05 -4.54
C ARG A 52 1.72 -13.16 -3.75
N LEU A 53 1.61 -13.36 -2.45
CA LEU A 53 0.80 -12.53 -1.56
C LEU A 53 1.36 -11.09 -1.51
N GLU A 54 2.66 -10.94 -1.29
CA GLU A 54 3.34 -9.63 -1.28
C GLU A 54 3.14 -8.86 -2.59
N LEU A 55 3.24 -9.54 -3.74
CA LEU A 55 2.99 -8.89 -5.03
C LEU A 55 1.52 -8.44 -5.19
N LYS A 56 0.57 -9.20 -4.66
CA LYS A 56 -0.86 -8.85 -4.69
C LYS A 56 -1.16 -7.66 -3.77
N GLU A 57 -0.57 -7.63 -2.58
CA GLU A 57 -0.66 -6.49 -1.66
C GLU A 57 -0.08 -5.23 -2.30
N ARG A 58 1.12 -5.32 -2.87
CA ARG A 58 1.77 -4.23 -3.59
C ARG A 58 0.90 -3.71 -4.74
N SER A 59 0.36 -4.60 -5.57
CA SER A 59 -0.51 -4.23 -6.70
C SER A 59 -1.78 -3.51 -6.22
N THR A 60 -2.35 -3.97 -5.10
CA THR A 60 -3.55 -3.37 -4.51
C THR A 60 -3.25 -1.96 -3.98
N LEU A 61 -2.13 -1.78 -3.27
CA LEU A 61 -1.70 -0.48 -2.77
C LEU A 61 -1.47 0.52 -3.93
N LEU A 62 -0.77 0.10 -4.98
CA LEU A 62 -0.49 0.97 -6.13
C LEU A 62 -1.78 1.41 -6.86
N LYS A 63 -2.81 0.55 -6.90
CA LYS A 63 -4.12 0.88 -7.50
C LYS A 63 -4.86 1.98 -6.74
N GLY A 64 -4.64 2.11 -5.43
CA GLY A 64 -5.23 3.16 -4.60
C GLY A 64 -4.54 4.52 -4.70
N ILE A 65 -3.36 4.59 -5.34
CA ILE A 65 -2.59 5.83 -5.45
C ILE A 65 -3.02 6.60 -6.71
N PRO A 66 -3.27 7.93 -6.62
CA PRO A 66 -3.57 8.77 -7.78
C PRO A 66 -2.50 8.66 -8.87
N ASN A 67 -2.93 8.53 -10.13
CA ASN A 67 -2.05 8.28 -11.29
C ASN A 67 -0.85 9.23 -11.38
N GLU A 68 -1.05 10.51 -11.05
CA GLU A 68 -0.01 11.55 -11.04
C GLU A 68 1.20 11.22 -10.16
N ASN A 69 1.02 10.41 -9.12
CA ASN A 69 2.07 10.04 -8.19
C ASN A 69 2.57 8.60 -8.37
N GLN A 70 1.89 7.76 -9.17
CA GLN A 70 2.19 6.32 -9.27
C GLN A 70 3.64 6.01 -9.66
N LEU A 71 4.22 6.76 -10.62
CA LEU A 71 5.61 6.55 -11.06
C LEU A 71 6.62 6.65 -9.92
N LYS A 72 6.36 7.51 -8.91
CA LYS A 72 7.24 7.71 -7.75
C LYS A 72 7.21 6.53 -6.78
N PHE A 73 6.14 5.75 -6.79
CA PHE A 73 5.93 4.60 -5.91
C PHE A 73 6.26 3.27 -6.58
N ASN A 74 6.20 3.19 -7.91
CA ASN A 74 6.49 1.98 -8.69
C ASN A 74 7.93 1.46 -8.53
N SER A 75 8.87 2.31 -8.11
CA SER A 75 10.26 1.92 -7.82
C SER A 75 10.40 1.19 -6.48
N ILE A 76 9.43 1.31 -5.57
CA ILE A 76 9.48 0.69 -4.25
C ILE A 76 9.05 -0.77 -4.35
N LYS A 77 9.97 -1.68 -3.99
CA LYS A 77 9.76 -3.13 -4.09
C LYS A 77 9.06 -3.71 -2.86
N ASP A 78 9.43 -3.24 -1.69
CA ASP A 78 8.92 -3.71 -0.39
C ASP A 78 7.58 -3.03 -0.04
N VAL A 79 6.60 -3.83 0.39
CA VAL A 79 5.24 -3.36 0.70
C VAL A 79 5.24 -2.40 1.89
N LYS A 80 6.05 -2.68 2.92
CA LYS A 80 6.14 -1.84 4.12
C LYS A 80 6.71 -0.46 3.80
N SER A 81 7.78 -0.42 3.01
CA SER A 81 8.39 0.81 2.52
C SER A 81 7.44 1.60 1.62
N LEU A 82 6.66 0.90 0.79
CA LEU A 82 5.64 1.52 -0.07
C LEU A 82 4.56 2.20 0.77
N LEU A 83 4.04 1.51 1.79
CA LEU A 83 3.05 2.07 2.71
C LEU A 83 3.58 3.32 3.42
N GLN A 84 4.79 3.25 3.99
CA GLN A 84 5.40 4.39 4.68
C GLN A 84 5.62 5.59 3.75
N ALA A 85 6.00 5.36 2.50
CA ALA A 85 6.15 6.42 1.52
C ALA A 85 4.81 7.08 1.18
N VAL A 86 3.73 6.28 1.05
CA VAL A 86 2.37 6.77 0.82
C VAL A 86 1.91 7.61 2.01
N GLU A 87 2.08 7.12 3.24
CA GLU A 87 1.76 7.86 4.46
C GLU A 87 2.54 9.17 4.56
N LYS A 88 3.83 9.17 4.23
CA LYS A 88 4.64 10.40 4.24
C LYS A 88 4.17 11.42 3.21
N ARG A 89 3.73 10.96 2.04
CA ARG A 89 3.30 11.83 0.94
C ARG A 89 1.90 12.39 1.14
N PHE A 90 0.96 11.55 1.57
CA PHE A 90 -0.47 11.87 1.62
C PHE A 90 -1.02 12.02 3.04
N GLY A 91 -0.30 11.53 4.05
CA GLY A 91 -0.74 11.57 5.43
C GLY A 91 -0.81 12.98 6.02
N GLY A 92 -0.31 14.01 5.34
CA GLY A 92 -0.32 15.40 5.81
C GLY A 92 0.67 15.64 6.96
N ASN A 93 1.20 16.86 7.07
CA ASN A 93 2.07 17.24 8.18
C ASN A 93 1.25 17.58 9.44
N ALA A 94 1.92 17.63 10.60
CA ALA A 94 1.26 17.87 11.89
C ALA A 94 0.53 19.23 11.95
N ALA A 95 1.08 20.27 11.32
CA ALA A 95 0.48 21.59 11.27
C ALA A 95 -0.82 21.59 10.44
N THR A 96 -0.82 20.99 9.25
CA THR A 96 -2.00 20.87 8.40
C THR A 96 -3.11 20.06 9.09
N LYS A 97 -2.76 18.93 9.74
CA LYS A 97 -3.74 18.16 10.54
C LYS A 97 -4.35 18.98 11.66
N LYS A 98 -3.53 19.76 12.38
CA LYS A 98 -4.00 20.65 13.46
C LYS A 98 -4.93 21.73 12.93
N THR A 99 -4.59 22.37 11.82
CA THR A 99 -5.44 23.39 11.19
C THR A 99 -6.78 22.80 10.74
N GLN A 100 -6.77 21.64 10.08
CA GLN A 100 -7.98 20.97 9.62
C GLN A 100 -8.89 20.57 10.79
N ARG A 101 -8.32 19.98 11.84
CA ARG A 101 -9.04 19.67 13.09
C ARG A 101 -9.69 20.92 13.70
N ASN A 102 -8.95 22.03 13.80
CA ASN A 102 -9.48 23.27 14.35
C ASN A 102 -10.65 23.81 13.51
N LEU A 103 -10.54 23.74 12.18
CA LEU A 103 -11.62 24.12 11.28
C LEU A 103 -12.86 23.24 11.48
N LEU A 104 -12.69 21.92 11.59
CA LEU A 104 -13.79 20.98 11.86
C LEU A 104 -14.45 21.26 13.21
N LYS A 105 -13.67 21.55 14.26
CA LYS A 105 -14.20 21.95 15.57
C LYS A 105 -15.03 23.22 15.47
N GLN A 106 -14.55 24.22 14.74
CA GLN A 106 -15.30 25.46 14.54
C GLN A 106 -16.60 25.21 13.75
N GLN A 107 -16.56 24.37 12.71
CA GLN A 107 -17.76 23.97 11.98
C GLN A 107 -18.76 23.24 12.87
N TYR A 108 -18.27 22.39 13.79
CA TYR A 108 -19.11 21.71 14.76
C TYR A 108 -19.73 22.71 15.73
N GLU A 109 -18.95 23.60 16.34
CA GLU A 109 -19.48 24.59 17.27
C GLU A 109 -20.51 25.52 16.61
N ASN A 110 -20.31 25.88 15.35
CA ASN A 110 -21.23 26.71 14.59
C ASN A 110 -22.32 25.93 13.84
N PHE A 111 -22.44 24.61 14.07
CA PHE A 111 -23.41 23.78 13.38
C PHE A 111 -24.84 24.16 13.78
N ILE A 112 -25.61 24.63 12.78
CA ILE A 112 -27.03 24.98 12.87
C ILE A 112 -27.75 24.33 11.69
N ALA A 113 -28.99 23.89 11.91
CA ALA A 113 -29.85 23.37 10.86
C ALA A 113 -30.22 24.48 9.86
N SER A 114 -30.15 24.21 8.56
CA SER A 114 -30.64 25.16 7.57
C SER A 114 -32.18 25.17 7.58
N SER A 115 -32.80 26.33 7.39
CA SER A 115 -34.26 26.45 7.25
C SER A 115 -34.83 25.69 6.05
N SER A 116 -33.98 25.33 5.08
CA SER A 116 -34.33 24.55 3.89
C SER A 116 -34.03 23.05 4.02
N GLU A 117 -33.34 22.62 5.07
CA GLU A 117 -33.00 21.21 5.29
C GLU A 117 -34.12 20.51 6.07
N VAL A 118 -34.42 19.27 5.69
CA VAL A 118 -35.24 18.37 6.49
C VAL A 118 -34.40 17.64 7.54
N LEU A 119 -35.06 17.09 8.56
CA LEU A 119 -34.42 16.58 9.78
C LEU A 119 -33.36 15.50 9.52
N ASP A 120 -33.63 14.58 8.61
CA ASP A 120 -32.72 13.51 8.19
C ASP A 120 -31.48 14.07 7.50
N GLN A 121 -31.63 15.06 6.63
CA GLN A 121 -30.50 15.74 5.98
C GLN A 121 -29.62 16.48 6.98
N THR A 122 -30.22 17.17 7.96
CA THR A 122 -29.48 17.80 9.05
C THR A 122 -28.70 16.77 9.87
N PHE A 123 -29.34 15.64 10.20
CA PHE A 123 -28.69 14.57 10.95
C PHE A 123 -27.51 13.97 10.16
N ASP A 124 -27.70 13.66 8.88
CA ASP A 124 -26.63 13.15 8.00
C ASP A 124 -25.45 14.11 7.91
N ARG A 125 -25.71 15.43 7.82
CA ARG A 125 -24.65 16.45 7.78
C ARG A 125 -23.88 16.51 9.10
N LEU A 126 -24.57 16.41 10.24
CA LEU A 126 -23.94 16.34 11.55
C LEU A 126 -23.09 15.07 11.71
N GLN A 127 -23.62 13.91 11.31
CA GLN A 127 -22.90 12.63 11.37
C GLN A 127 -21.62 12.66 10.53
N LYS A 128 -21.70 13.19 9.29
CA LYS A 128 -20.50 13.38 8.44
C LYS A 128 -19.44 14.24 9.12
N LEU A 129 -19.85 15.31 9.80
CA LEU A 129 -18.93 16.18 10.53
C LEU A 129 -18.25 15.47 11.71
N ILE A 130 -19.01 14.66 12.45
CA ILE A 130 -18.48 13.84 13.57
C ILE A 130 -17.49 12.79 13.05
N SER A 131 -17.83 12.08 11.97
CA SER A 131 -16.92 11.10 11.35
C SER A 131 -15.61 11.75 10.91
N HIS A 132 -15.66 12.97 10.36
CA HIS A 132 -14.43 13.71 10.02
C HIS A 132 -13.61 14.09 11.26
N LEU A 133 -14.25 14.52 12.35
CA LEU A 133 -13.55 14.82 13.61
C LEU A 133 -12.85 13.58 14.16
N GLU A 134 -13.52 12.42 14.13
CA GLU A 134 -12.98 11.15 14.62
C GLU A 134 -11.74 10.72 13.84
N ILE A 135 -11.77 10.81 12.51
CA ILE A 135 -10.60 10.54 11.65
C ILE A 135 -9.41 11.45 12.01
N HIS A 136 -9.67 12.66 12.51
CA HIS A 136 -8.64 13.61 12.96
C HIS A 136 -8.28 13.49 14.45
N GLY A 137 -8.75 12.44 15.12
CA GLY A 137 -8.43 12.10 16.50
C GLY A 137 -9.26 12.84 17.55
N GLU A 138 -10.43 13.37 17.17
CA GLU A 138 -11.38 14.03 18.07
C GLU A 138 -12.63 13.17 18.17
N SER A 139 -12.84 12.54 19.33
CA SER A 139 -14.05 11.79 19.61
C SER A 139 -15.06 12.67 20.35
N ILE A 140 -16.33 12.55 19.99
CA ILE A 140 -17.45 13.23 20.63
C ILE A 140 -18.36 12.15 21.21
N SER A 141 -18.79 12.32 22.46
CA SER A 141 -19.72 11.37 23.08
C SER A 141 -21.07 11.39 22.37
N GLN A 142 -21.77 10.25 22.34
CA GLN A 142 -23.11 10.21 21.74
C GLN A 142 -24.08 11.17 22.45
N GLU A 143 -23.91 11.40 23.75
CA GLU A 143 -24.70 12.37 24.51
C GLU A 143 -24.50 13.80 23.97
N ASP A 144 -23.24 14.21 23.76
CA ASP A 144 -22.91 15.53 23.23
C ASP A 144 -23.40 15.70 21.79
N VAL A 145 -23.31 14.64 20.97
CA VAL A 145 -23.89 14.63 19.61
C VAL A 145 -25.40 14.85 19.67
N ASN A 146 -26.12 14.12 20.52
CA ASN A 146 -27.56 14.25 20.67
C ASN A 146 -27.93 15.66 21.15
N ARG A 147 -27.20 16.19 22.14
CA ARG A 147 -27.41 17.57 22.64
C ARG A 147 -27.12 18.61 21.56
N LYS A 148 -26.08 18.42 20.76
CA LYS A 148 -25.73 19.32 19.67
C LYS A 148 -26.80 19.33 18.59
N PHE A 149 -27.29 18.15 18.21
CA PHE A 149 -28.37 18.01 17.24
C PHE A 149 -29.63 18.76 17.70
N LEU A 150 -30.09 18.52 18.93
CA LEU A 150 -31.27 19.21 19.48
C LEU A 150 -31.08 20.73 19.52
N ARG A 151 -29.90 21.23 19.95
CA ARG A 151 -29.62 22.67 19.96
C ARG A 151 -29.58 23.29 18.57
N SER A 152 -29.13 22.55 17.56
CA SER A 152 -29.04 23.04 16.18
C SER A 152 -30.41 23.21 15.50
N LEU A 153 -31.45 22.59 16.05
CA LEU A 153 -32.83 22.66 15.57
C LEU A 153 -33.65 23.76 16.28
N LEU A 154 -33.13 24.34 17.35
CA LEU A 154 -33.79 25.44 18.06
C LEU A 154 -33.45 26.76 17.34
N PRO A 155 -34.45 27.61 17.06
CA PRO A 155 -34.25 28.92 16.41
C PRO A 155 -33.49 29.91 17.28
#